data_AF-A0A3F2RCZ2-F1
#
_entry.id   AF-A0A3F2RCZ2-F1
#
_cell.length_a   1.000
_cell.length_b   1.000
_cell.length_c   1.000
_cell.angle_alpha   90.00
_cell.angle_beta   90.00
_cell.angle_gamma   90.00
#
_symmetry.space_group_name_H-M   'P 1'
#
loop_
_entity.id
_entity.type
_entity.pdbx_description
1 polymer ?
#
loop_
_entity_poly.entity_id
_entity_poly.type
_entity_poly.pdbx_seq_one_letter_code
_entity_poly.pdbx_strand_id
1 'polypeptide(L)'
;MGYKDDTSSNAGDKVNSVCRAFMDAIQELENAGDEAEATLLLPYVTCAVKQSPARFDEALGKVQMLLHRNERSKDESKSSQHRTAAMRVIKHLIMLTDVDRLYSEALGLYDLELVRAVATYSQRDPKEYVPFLDRVAQFENENWRKYTIDEHLGRHARALTHLSVLINDADNDSEVEKSRLQGMALELLKRGELYDQGLELFPFAAAKHSVSESDRAFRRQIVLLKGDFLEAAKKYEAAAYLYLLASDQEKARRAFLGANKWQMALALSARNHQGAENLRNEAYIIAQELLNKQHQQQERSIEDILVVARIYVEYCNDIDEAVALLVTHQQWAEALRLAYLHKRDDLVESDVETGVLQCCDDVLEELERKEKLYVKHWKRLSTIREQKRLFKLHGIDGSRWDHGNGDTDAASIHSGASSAADSALSNVSMSSVGSHNSAASIGNFSMQSLSAATASHFYATQALGDANKKPKTKVKHGGMPSRRERRKRMKKGSADEEAYVEQQIKELRPNAALAQEVGALLEMLIFFGHVQQAQKLQTQLAGFEQCVAVKPAPAPSSPLENGISATSVTGAKEGQDSAAYPRWRIEALQG
;
A
#
# COMPACT_ATOMS: atom_id res chain seq x y z
N MET A 1 11.05 26.71 10.47
CA MET A 1 10.92 27.72 9.40
C MET A 1 11.43 27.08 8.12
N GLY A 2 10.52 26.63 7.26
CA GLY A 2 10.84 26.07 5.95
C GLY A 2 9.87 26.66 4.95
N TYR A 3 10.35 27.60 4.14
CA TYR A 3 9.60 28.21 3.04
C TYR A 3 9.32 27.14 1.98
N LYS A 4 8.03 26.89 1.72
CA LYS A 4 7.58 26.22 0.50
C LYS A 4 7.34 27.31 -0.55
N ASP A 5 7.90 27.09 -1.74
CA ASP A 5 7.67 27.89 -2.94
C ASP A 5 6.21 27.74 -3.39
N ASP A 6 5.40 28.79 -3.17
CA ASP A 6 4.00 28.96 -3.61
C ASP A 6 3.93 29.79 -4.91
N THR A 7 4.83 29.58 -5.87
CA THR A 7 4.91 30.44 -7.06
C THR A 7 4.14 29.93 -8.29
N SER A 8 3.52 28.74 -8.24
CA SER A 8 2.82 28.17 -9.41
C SER A 8 1.30 28.39 -9.45
N SER A 9 0.64 28.84 -8.37
CA SER A 9 -0.82 29.02 -8.35
C SER A 9 -1.31 30.41 -8.81
N ASN A 10 -0.44 31.41 -8.94
CA ASN A 10 -0.85 32.82 -9.04
C ASN A 10 -0.95 33.40 -10.47
N ALA A 11 -0.38 32.72 -11.47
CA ALA A 11 -0.34 33.25 -12.85
C ALA A 11 -1.65 33.05 -13.62
N GLY A 12 -2.30 31.89 -13.45
CA GLY A 12 -3.60 31.58 -14.07
C GLY A 12 -4.71 32.51 -13.56
N ASP A 13 -4.70 32.80 -12.26
CA ASP A 13 -5.66 33.70 -11.62
C ASP A 13 -5.50 35.15 -12.09
N LYS A 14 -4.26 35.63 -12.25
CA LYS A 14 -4.00 36.97 -12.82
C LYS A 14 -4.50 37.09 -14.25
N VAL A 15 -4.17 36.13 -15.13
CA VAL A 15 -4.61 36.15 -16.54
C VAL A 15 -6.14 36.13 -16.60
N ASN A 16 -6.77 35.23 -15.85
CA ASN A 16 -8.22 35.15 -15.79
C ASN A 16 -8.86 36.44 -15.27
N SER A 17 -8.31 37.05 -14.22
CA SER A 17 -8.81 38.31 -13.65
C SER A 17 -8.72 39.46 -14.63
N VAL A 18 -7.60 39.61 -15.35
CA VAL A 18 -7.43 40.67 -16.34
C VAL A 18 -8.35 40.44 -17.53
N CYS A 19 -8.40 39.22 -18.07
CA CYS A 19 -9.29 38.89 -19.19
C CYS A 19 -10.76 39.15 -18.84
N ARG A 20 -11.21 38.77 -17.64
CA ARG A 20 -12.56 39.07 -17.16
C ARG A 20 -12.83 40.57 -17.07
N ALA A 21 -11.95 41.34 -16.42
CA ALA A 21 -12.12 42.79 -16.32
C ALA A 21 -12.17 43.49 -17.70
N PHE A 22 -11.38 43.03 -18.67
CA PHE A 22 -11.46 43.54 -20.04
C PHE A 22 -12.77 43.15 -20.72
N MET A 23 -13.24 41.92 -20.55
CA MET A 23 -14.51 41.46 -21.11
C MET A 23 -15.70 42.24 -20.53
N ASP A 24 -15.72 42.47 -19.22
CA ASP A 24 -16.76 43.23 -18.55
C ASP A 24 -16.79 44.68 -19.04
N ALA A 25 -15.62 45.34 -19.11
CA ALA A 25 -15.52 46.70 -19.64
C ALA A 25 -15.94 46.80 -21.12
N ILE A 26 -15.62 45.80 -21.94
CA ILE A 26 -16.07 45.76 -23.35
C ILE A 26 -17.59 45.62 -23.40
N GLN A 27 -18.20 44.74 -22.61
CA GLN A 27 -19.66 44.57 -22.56
C GLN A 27 -20.37 45.84 -22.10
N GLU A 28 -19.82 46.58 -21.13
CA GLU A 28 -20.37 47.88 -20.70
C GLU A 28 -20.37 48.91 -21.84
N LEU A 29 -19.32 48.94 -22.65
CA LEU A 29 -19.21 49.84 -23.80
C LEU A 29 -20.12 49.42 -24.96
N GLU A 30 -20.30 48.12 -25.20
CA GLU A 30 -21.23 47.58 -26.19
C GLU A 30 -22.68 48.02 -25.91
N ASN A 31 -23.07 48.02 -24.62
CA ASN A 31 -24.40 48.48 -24.20
C ASN A 31 -24.63 49.99 -24.45
N ALA A 32 -23.57 50.76 -24.69
CA ALA A 32 -23.65 52.19 -24.97
C ALA A 32 -23.75 52.54 -26.47
N GLY A 33 -23.52 51.59 -27.40
CA GLY A 33 -23.74 51.81 -28.84
C GLY A 33 -23.19 50.73 -29.80
N ASP A 34 -23.85 50.56 -30.97
CA ASP A 34 -23.58 49.52 -31.97
C ASP A 34 -22.17 49.57 -32.62
N GLU A 35 -21.53 50.75 -32.70
CA GLU A 35 -20.19 50.88 -33.33
C GLU A 35 -19.05 50.31 -32.46
N ALA A 36 -19.22 50.35 -31.13
CA ALA A 36 -18.26 49.79 -30.19
C ALA A 36 -18.26 48.24 -30.24
N GLU A 37 -19.44 47.64 -30.45
CA GLU A 37 -19.64 46.19 -30.60
C GLU A 37 -18.84 45.61 -31.77
N ALA A 38 -18.86 46.25 -32.93
CA ALA A 38 -18.11 45.76 -34.09
C ALA A 38 -16.58 45.86 -33.91
N THR A 39 -16.10 46.85 -33.16
CA THR A 39 -14.67 47.16 -33.02
C THR A 39 -14.00 46.30 -31.94
N LEU A 40 -14.71 46.05 -30.83
CA LEU A 40 -14.16 45.37 -29.65
C LEU A 40 -14.45 43.87 -29.59
N LEU A 41 -15.14 43.34 -30.61
CA LEU A 41 -15.49 41.92 -30.73
C LEU A 41 -14.28 40.98 -30.73
N LEU A 42 -13.21 41.30 -31.49
CA LEU A 42 -12.02 40.45 -31.55
C LEU A 42 -11.22 40.48 -30.23
N PRO A 43 -10.97 41.66 -29.60
CA PRO A 43 -10.44 41.71 -28.24
C PRO A 43 -11.24 40.89 -27.24
N TYR A 44 -12.58 41.02 -27.22
CA TYR A 44 -13.45 40.26 -26.32
C TYR A 44 -13.26 38.75 -26.47
N VAL A 45 -13.34 38.27 -27.71
CA VAL A 45 -13.19 36.85 -28.02
C VAL A 45 -11.77 36.37 -27.70
N THR A 46 -10.75 37.19 -27.92
CA THR A 46 -9.37 36.87 -27.51
C THR A 46 -9.28 36.69 -25.99
N CYS A 47 -9.85 37.60 -25.21
CA CYS A 47 -9.88 37.50 -23.75
C CYS A 47 -10.65 36.26 -23.28
N ALA A 48 -11.75 35.89 -23.94
CA ALA A 48 -12.52 34.70 -23.60
C ALA A 48 -11.68 33.41 -23.74
N VAL A 49 -10.96 33.26 -24.86
CA VAL A 49 -10.26 32.01 -25.17
C VAL A 49 -8.82 31.94 -24.60
N LYS A 50 -8.27 33.07 -24.15
CA LYS A 50 -6.98 33.10 -23.42
C LYS A 50 -7.07 32.81 -21.93
N GLN A 51 -8.29 32.69 -21.39
CA GLN A 51 -8.51 32.20 -20.02
C GLN A 51 -8.12 30.72 -19.87
N SER A 52 -7.88 30.30 -18.63
CA SER A 52 -7.62 28.90 -18.27
C SER A 52 -8.56 28.49 -17.13
N PRO A 53 -9.59 27.65 -17.39
CA PRO A 53 -9.95 27.08 -18.68
C PRO A 53 -10.48 28.13 -19.68
N ALA A 54 -10.31 27.87 -20.98
CA ALA A 54 -10.76 28.76 -22.05
C ALA A 54 -12.30 28.80 -22.14
N ARG A 55 -12.87 30.00 -22.24
CA ARG A 55 -14.33 30.23 -22.27
C ARG A 55 -14.85 30.28 -23.71
N PHE A 56 -14.87 29.12 -24.36
CA PHE A 56 -15.39 28.99 -25.73
C PHE A 56 -16.89 29.26 -25.83
N ASP A 57 -17.63 28.98 -24.76
CA ASP A 57 -19.06 29.30 -24.61
C ASP A 57 -19.34 30.79 -24.84
N GLU A 58 -18.57 31.68 -24.22
CA GLU A 58 -18.75 33.13 -24.39
C GLU A 58 -18.26 33.64 -25.75
N ALA A 59 -17.14 33.10 -26.25
CA ALA A 59 -16.58 33.46 -27.54
C ALA A 59 -17.50 33.07 -28.71
N LEU A 60 -17.94 31.81 -28.73
CA LEU A 60 -18.82 31.28 -29.76
C LEU A 60 -20.27 31.78 -29.58
N GLY A 61 -20.67 32.10 -28.34
CA GLY A 61 -21.95 32.78 -28.08
C GLY A 61 -22.07 34.11 -28.82
N LYS A 62 -20.98 34.90 -28.92
CA LYS A 62 -20.98 36.12 -29.75
C LYS A 62 -21.18 35.83 -31.24
N VAL A 63 -20.60 34.74 -31.75
CA VAL A 63 -20.80 34.30 -33.14
C VAL A 63 -22.24 33.88 -33.38
N GLN A 64 -22.81 33.08 -32.48
CA GLN A 64 -24.20 32.64 -32.52
C GLN A 64 -25.17 33.83 -32.54
N MET A 65 -24.94 34.84 -31.69
CA MET A 65 -25.74 36.05 -31.67
C MET A 65 -25.75 36.78 -33.03
N LEU A 66 -24.59 36.88 -33.69
CA LEU A 66 -24.48 37.50 -35.01
C LEU A 66 -25.18 36.70 -36.11
N LEU A 67 -25.11 35.37 -36.06
CA LEU A 67 -25.79 34.48 -37.02
C LEU A 67 -27.32 34.55 -36.86
N HIS A 68 -27.85 34.50 -35.64
CA HIS A 68 -29.30 34.61 -35.40
C HIS A 68 -29.86 36.01 -35.65
N ARG A 69 -29.09 37.09 -35.44
CA ARG A 69 -29.51 38.48 -35.75
C ARG A 69 -29.70 38.69 -37.26
N ASN A 70 -28.94 37.96 -38.07
CA ASN A 70 -29.10 37.92 -39.52
C ASN A 70 -30.45 37.30 -39.92
N GLU A 71 -30.88 36.18 -39.32
CA GLU A 71 -32.16 35.54 -39.65
C GLU A 71 -33.38 36.43 -39.36
N ARG A 72 -33.29 37.33 -38.37
CA ARG A 72 -34.39 38.23 -37.96
C ARG A 72 -34.45 39.55 -38.74
N SER A 73 -33.37 39.95 -39.39
CA SER A 73 -33.28 41.24 -40.11
C SER A 73 -33.79 41.10 -41.55
N LYS A 74 -34.80 41.90 -41.92
CA LYS A 74 -35.26 42.02 -43.33
C LYS A 74 -34.35 42.89 -44.20
N ASP A 75 -33.36 43.56 -43.59
CA ASP A 75 -32.40 44.42 -44.28
C ASP A 75 -31.16 43.60 -44.70
N GLU A 76 -31.03 43.36 -46.01
CA GLU A 76 -29.94 42.58 -46.61
C GLU A 76 -28.55 43.17 -46.32
N SER A 77 -28.45 44.49 -46.16
CA SER A 77 -27.18 45.18 -45.86
C SER A 77 -26.66 44.80 -44.48
N LYS A 78 -27.53 44.86 -43.46
CA LYS A 78 -27.20 44.50 -42.08
C LYS A 78 -26.95 43.00 -41.93
N SER A 79 -27.72 42.17 -42.62
CA SER A 79 -27.52 40.72 -42.72
C SER A 79 -26.12 40.37 -43.25
N SER A 80 -25.66 41.04 -44.31
CA SER A 80 -24.33 40.85 -44.89
C SER A 80 -23.20 41.27 -43.92
N GLN A 81 -23.41 42.38 -43.20
CA GLN A 81 -22.46 42.87 -42.19
C GLN A 81 -22.30 41.89 -41.02
N HIS A 82 -23.40 41.37 -40.46
CA HIS A 82 -23.35 40.40 -39.36
C HIS A 82 -22.66 39.09 -39.77
N ARG A 83 -22.92 38.57 -40.97
CA ARG A 83 -22.21 37.39 -41.50
C ARG A 83 -20.72 37.64 -41.66
N THR A 84 -20.34 38.83 -42.15
CA THR A 84 -18.93 39.22 -42.29
C THR A 84 -18.24 39.32 -40.94
N ALA A 85 -18.92 39.87 -39.93
CA ALA A 85 -18.42 39.93 -38.56
C ALA A 85 -18.26 38.53 -37.95
N ALA A 86 -19.26 37.66 -38.08
CA ALA A 86 -19.20 36.27 -37.61
C ALA A 86 -18.02 35.51 -38.27
N MET A 87 -17.87 35.63 -39.59
CA MET A 87 -16.72 35.06 -40.32
C MET A 87 -15.39 35.58 -39.77
N ARG A 88 -15.29 36.88 -39.48
CA ARG A 88 -14.07 37.50 -38.94
C ARG A 88 -13.70 36.91 -37.58
N VAL A 89 -14.69 36.74 -36.70
CA VAL A 89 -14.49 36.11 -35.39
C VAL A 89 -14.06 34.66 -35.51
N ILE A 90 -14.74 33.87 -36.34
CA ILE A 90 -14.39 32.44 -36.52
C ILE A 90 -12.97 32.30 -37.05
N LYS A 91 -12.58 33.08 -38.08
CA LYS A 91 -11.20 33.10 -38.60
C LYS A 91 -10.20 33.50 -37.53
N HIS A 92 -10.53 34.47 -36.70
CA HIS A 92 -9.66 34.89 -35.58
C HIS A 92 -9.51 33.78 -34.54
N LEU A 93 -10.60 33.09 -34.19
CA LEU A 93 -10.57 31.94 -33.27
C LEU A 93 -9.71 30.79 -33.81
N ILE A 94 -9.83 30.48 -35.10
CA ILE A 94 -8.99 29.46 -35.77
C ILE A 94 -7.50 29.80 -35.63
N MET A 95 -7.12 31.09 -35.65
CA MET A 95 -5.72 31.50 -35.45
C MET A 95 -5.24 31.34 -34.00
N LEU A 96 -6.16 31.34 -33.03
CA LEU A 96 -5.83 31.30 -31.60
C LEU A 96 -5.92 29.90 -30.99
N THR A 97 -6.65 28.99 -31.63
CA THR A 97 -6.97 27.66 -31.09
C THR A 97 -6.93 26.57 -32.12
N ASP A 98 -6.77 25.34 -31.64
CA ASP A 98 -6.92 24.14 -32.44
C ASP A 98 -8.32 24.05 -33.09
N VAL A 99 -8.35 23.66 -34.37
CA VAL A 99 -9.57 23.60 -35.18
C VAL A 99 -10.53 22.53 -34.69
N ASP A 100 -10.02 21.36 -34.28
CA ASP A 100 -10.84 20.25 -33.81
C ASP A 100 -11.46 20.58 -32.45
N ARG A 101 -10.70 21.26 -31.59
CA ARG A 101 -11.21 21.83 -30.35
C ARG A 101 -12.29 22.89 -30.60
N LEU A 102 -12.06 23.84 -31.50
CA LEU A 102 -13.03 24.88 -31.81
C LEU A 102 -14.36 24.29 -32.35
N TYR A 103 -14.26 23.29 -33.23
CA TYR A 103 -15.42 22.59 -33.79
C TYR A 103 -16.17 21.79 -32.71
N SER A 104 -15.46 21.05 -31.85
CA SER A 104 -16.08 20.29 -30.77
C SER A 104 -16.78 21.18 -29.73
N GLU A 105 -16.21 22.36 -29.43
CA GLU A 105 -16.87 23.34 -28.56
C GLU A 105 -18.09 23.99 -29.21
N ALA A 106 -18.04 24.26 -30.53
CA ALA A 106 -19.21 24.73 -31.28
C ALA A 106 -20.35 23.70 -31.26
N LEU A 107 -20.04 22.41 -31.45
CA LEU A 107 -21.01 21.33 -31.30
C LEU A 107 -21.65 21.35 -29.91
N GLY A 108 -20.84 21.61 -28.88
CA GLY A 108 -21.27 21.71 -27.49
C GLY A 108 -22.28 22.82 -27.16
N LEU A 109 -22.51 23.77 -28.08
CA LEU A 109 -23.54 24.81 -27.97
C LEU A 109 -24.87 24.41 -28.61
N TYR A 110 -24.93 23.22 -29.21
CA TYR A 110 -26.13 22.61 -29.81
C TYR A 110 -26.78 23.41 -30.95
N ASP A 111 -26.05 24.35 -31.54
CA ASP A 111 -26.49 25.16 -32.67
C ASP A 111 -25.85 24.65 -33.97
N LEU A 112 -26.68 23.99 -34.79
CA LEU A 112 -26.21 23.38 -36.03
C LEU A 112 -25.81 24.40 -37.09
N GLU A 113 -26.34 25.63 -37.06
CA GLU A 113 -25.93 26.69 -38.00
C GLU A 113 -24.55 27.22 -37.63
N LEU A 114 -24.32 27.49 -36.35
CA LEU A 114 -23.00 27.83 -35.82
C LEU A 114 -21.95 26.77 -36.19
N VAL A 115 -22.27 25.50 -35.97
CA VAL A 115 -21.35 24.39 -36.27
C VAL A 115 -21.02 24.32 -37.77
N ARG A 116 -22.01 24.51 -38.65
CA ARG A 116 -21.78 24.57 -40.10
C ARG A 116 -20.89 25.74 -40.48
N ALA A 117 -21.10 26.92 -39.88
CA ALA A 117 -20.27 28.09 -40.12
C ALA A 117 -18.82 27.84 -39.70
N VAL A 118 -18.61 27.31 -38.49
CA VAL A 118 -17.27 26.98 -37.97
C VAL A 118 -16.57 25.97 -38.87
N ALA A 119 -17.23 24.86 -39.23
CA ALA A 119 -16.66 23.82 -40.09
C ALA A 119 -16.28 24.34 -41.48
N THR A 120 -17.13 25.18 -42.07
CA THR A 120 -16.90 25.77 -43.40
C THR A 120 -15.67 26.68 -43.38
N TYR A 121 -15.57 27.59 -42.40
CA TYR A 121 -14.46 28.52 -42.32
C TYR A 121 -13.16 27.88 -41.83
N SER A 122 -13.26 26.76 -41.12
CA SER A 122 -12.10 25.96 -40.71
C SER A 122 -11.64 24.94 -41.76
N GLN A 123 -12.27 24.93 -42.95
CA GLN A 123 -11.91 24.04 -44.07
C GLN A 123 -11.95 22.54 -43.72
N ARG A 124 -12.87 22.12 -42.85
CA ARG A 124 -13.11 20.68 -42.59
C ARG A 124 -13.78 20.03 -43.79
N ASP A 125 -13.51 18.74 -44.03
CA ASP A 125 -14.12 18.01 -45.14
C ASP A 125 -15.64 17.89 -44.91
N PRO A 126 -16.50 18.42 -45.81
CA PRO A 126 -17.96 18.26 -45.72
C PRO A 126 -18.42 16.82 -45.59
N LYS A 127 -17.67 15.85 -46.13
CA LYS A 127 -18.01 14.42 -46.02
C LYS A 127 -17.90 13.91 -44.58
N GLU A 128 -17.13 14.57 -43.72
CA GLU A 128 -16.97 14.16 -42.32
C GLU A 128 -18.07 14.72 -41.42
N TYR A 129 -18.43 15.99 -41.58
CA TYR A 129 -19.37 16.64 -40.65
C TYR A 129 -20.81 16.69 -41.15
N VAL A 130 -21.07 16.85 -42.45
CA VAL A 130 -22.44 17.01 -42.98
C VAL A 130 -23.33 15.80 -42.68
N PRO A 131 -22.89 14.54 -42.89
CA PRO A 131 -23.73 13.37 -42.57
C PRO A 131 -24.11 13.27 -41.10
N PHE A 132 -23.23 13.74 -40.20
CA PHE A 132 -23.50 13.78 -38.77
C PHE A 132 -24.52 14.87 -38.44
N LEU A 133 -24.34 16.10 -38.93
CA LEU A 133 -25.27 17.20 -38.68
C LEU A 133 -26.66 16.94 -39.25
N ASP A 134 -26.74 16.30 -40.42
CA ASP A 134 -28.03 15.96 -41.04
C ASP A 134 -28.74 14.86 -40.25
N ARG A 135 -28.01 13.88 -39.71
CA ARG A 135 -28.58 12.89 -38.78
C ARG A 135 -29.11 13.56 -37.51
N VAL A 136 -28.36 14.49 -36.92
CA VAL A 136 -28.81 15.21 -35.72
C VAL A 136 -30.06 16.04 -36.04
N ALA A 137 -30.11 16.69 -37.20
CA ALA A 137 -31.27 17.50 -37.62
C ALA A 137 -32.57 16.69 -37.81
N GLN A 138 -32.50 15.37 -38.02
CA GLN A 138 -33.67 14.51 -38.17
C GLN A 138 -34.42 14.24 -36.86
N PHE A 139 -33.80 14.43 -35.70
CA PHE A 139 -34.47 14.22 -34.43
C PHE A 139 -35.37 15.42 -34.08
N GLU A 140 -36.68 15.18 -33.98
CA GLU A 140 -37.67 16.20 -33.60
C GLU A 140 -37.44 16.69 -32.16
N ASN A 141 -37.19 15.77 -31.23
CA ASN A 141 -36.96 16.09 -29.82
C ASN A 141 -35.56 16.70 -29.62
N GLU A 142 -35.51 17.85 -28.94
CA GLU A 142 -34.28 18.58 -28.63
C GLU A 142 -33.31 17.76 -27.76
N ASN A 143 -33.81 17.01 -26.77
CA ASN A 143 -32.96 16.22 -25.89
C ASN A 143 -32.29 15.05 -26.62
N TRP A 144 -32.94 14.48 -27.66
CA TRP A 144 -32.31 13.50 -28.54
C TRP A 144 -31.15 14.11 -29.32
N ARG A 145 -31.33 15.33 -29.85
CA ARG A 145 -30.26 16.06 -30.55
C ARG A 145 -29.06 16.31 -29.62
N LYS A 146 -29.32 16.86 -28.44
CA LYS A 146 -28.28 17.16 -27.44
C LYS A 146 -27.56 15.90 -26.97
N TYR A 147 -28.29 14.82 -26.69
CA TYR A 147 -27.74 13.50 -26.35
C TYR A 147 -26.80 13.00 -27.45
N THR A 148 -27.23 12.97 -28.72
CA THR A 148 -26.41 12.47 -29.84
C THR A 148 -25.14 13.31 -30.03
N ILE A 149 -25.22 14.62 -29.84
CA ILE A 149 -24.06 15.51 -29.88
C ILE A 149 -23.11 15.20 -28.72
N ASP A 150 -23.58 15.18 -27.47
CA ASP A 150 -22.70 14.96 -26.32
C ASP A 150 -22.10 13.55 -26.30
N GLU A 151 -22.84 12.54 -26.79
CA GLU A 151 -22.29 11.19 -26.99
C GLU A 151 -21.16 11.20 -28.02
N HIS A 152 -21.35 11.88 -29.16
CA HIS A 152 -20.32 12.03 -30.19
C HIS A 152 -19.06 12.76 -29.66
N LEU A 153 -19.25 13.73 -28.76
CA LEU A 153 -18.16 14.47 -28.12
C LEU A 153 -17.50 13.73 -26.94
N GLY A 154 -18.02 12.57 -26.53
CA GLY A 154 -17.54 11.85 -25.35
C GLY A 154 -17.89 12.54 -24.02
N ARG A 155 -18.82 13.51 -24.02
CA ARG A 155 -19.26 14.28 -22.85
C ARG A 155 -20.35 13.51 -22.08
N HIS A 156 -19.99 12.33 -21.57
CA HIS A 156 -20.93 11.38 -20.97
C HIS A 156 -21.81 11.99 -19.87
N ALA A 157 -21.27 12.89 -19.03
CA ALA A 157 -21.99 13.54 -17.95
C ALA A 157 -23.18 14.39 -18.46
N ARG A 158 -22.97 15.15 -19.55
CA ARG A 158 -24.03 15.95 -20.18
C ARG A 158 -25.00 15.07 -20.96
N ALA A 159 -24.49 14.08 -21.71
CA ALA A 159 -25.33 13.11 -22.40
C ALA A 159 -26.33 12.42 -21.45
N LEU A 160 -25.87 12.03 -20.25
CA LEU A 160 -26.71 11.43 -19.22
C LEU A 160 -27.81 12.39 -18.74
N THR A 161 -27.53 13.69 -18.60
CA THR A 161 -28.56 14.67 -18.22
C THR A 161 -29.68 14.76 -19.25
N HIS A 162 -29.36 14.83 -20.54
CA HIS A 162 -30.38 14.88 -21.61
C HIS A 162 -31.19 13.60 -21.65
N LEU A 163 -30.52 12.45 -21.48
CA LEU A 163 -31.17 11.15 -21.44
C LEU A 163 -32.11 11.02 -20.22
N SER A 164 -31.77 11.61 -19.07
CA SER A 164 -32.65 11.61 -17.90
C SER A 164 -33.97 12.33 -18.17
N VAL A 165 -33.94 13.42 -18.94
CA VAL A 165 -35.16 14.12 -19.37
C VAL A 165 -35.97 13.25 -20.32
N LEU A 166 -35.33 12.60 -21.30
CA LEU A 166 -36.00 11.66 -22.21
C LEU A 166 -36.67 10.49 -21.49
N ILE A 167 -36.05 9.95 -20.42
CA ILE A 167 -36.63 8.86 -19.62
C ILE A 167 -37.86 9.33 -18.82
N ASN A 168 -37.83 10.56 -18.33
CA ASN A 168 -38.93 11.15 -17.55
C ASN A 168 -40.10 11.58 -18.43
N ASP A 169 -39.82 12.05 -19.65
CA ASP A 169 -40.82 12.49 -20.63
C ASP A 169 -41.44 11.32 -21.41
N ALA A 170 -40.85 10.12 -21.35
CA ALA A 170 -41.39 8.95 -22.03
C ALA A 170 -42.78 8.60 -21.47
N ASP A 171 -43.78 8.53 -22.36
CA ASP A 171 -45.14 8.12 -22.00
C ASP A 171 -45.12 6.78 -21.26
N ASN A 172 -45.87 6.71 -20.16
CA ASN A 172 -45.95 5.51 -19.31
C ASN A 172 -46.41 4.26 -20.08
N ASP A 173 -47.09 4.44 -21.22
CA ASP A 173 -47.60 3.33 -22.05
C ASP A 173 -46.54 2.73 -23.00
N SER A 174 -45.37 3.37 -23.17
CA SER A 174 -44.27 2.88 -24.02
C SER A 174 -43.11 2.29 -23.19
N GLU A 175 -43.40 1.25 -22.42
CA GLU A 175 -42.42 0.55 -21.57
C GLU A 175 -41.18 0.04 -22.34
N VAL A 176 -41.34 -0.30 -23.62
CA VAL A 176 -40.22 -0.74 -24.49
C VAL A 176 -39.22 0.39 -24.72
N GLU A 177 -39.72 1.58 -25.06
CA GLU A 177 -38.85 2.74 -25.32
C GLU A 177 -38.19 3.22 -24.04
N LYS A 178 -38.93 3.24 -22.92
CA LYS A 178 -38.39 3.59 -21.62
C LYS A 178 -37.29 2.63 -21.17
N SER A 179 -37.50 1.32 -21.35
CA SER A 179 -36.48 0.29 -21.06
C SER A 179 -35.23 0.45 -21.95
N ARG A 180 -35.42 0.80 -23.23
CA ARG A 180 -34.31 1.08 -24.15
C ARG A 180 -33.48 2.28 -23.66
N LEU A 181 -34.13 3.37 -23.29
CA LEU A 181 -33.48 4.57 -22.75
C LEU A 181 -32.75 4.27 -21.43
N GLN A 182 -33.37 3.53 -20.53
CA GLN A 182 -32.74 3.09 -19.28
C GLN A 182 -31.50 2.23 -19.53
N GLY A 183 -31.53 1.33 -20.52
CA GLY A 183 -30.36 0.55 -20.95
C GLY A 183 -29.21 1.44 -21.42
N MET A 184 -29.52 2.43 -22.27
CA MET A 184 -28.53 3.42 -22.72
C MET A 184 -27.93 4.23 -21.56
N ALA A 185 -28.74 4.58 -20.55
CA ALA A 185 -28.28 5.28 -19.35
C ALA A 185 -27.27 4.44 -18.57
N LEU A 186 -27.56 3.15 -18.37
CA LEU A 186 -26.67 2.23 -17.65
C LEU A 186 -25.34 2.04 -18.38
N GLU A 187 -25.34 2.00 -19.71
CA GLU A 187 -24.10 1.96 -20.48
C GLU A 187 -23.26 3.22 -20.32
N LEU A 188 -23.88 4.40 -20.40
CA LEU A 188 -23.17 5.67 -20.19
C LEU A 188 -22.62 5.81 -18.77
N LEU A 189 -23.38 5.39 -17.76
CA LEU A 189 -22.94 5.37 -16.37
C LEU A 189 -21.68 4.50 -16.21
N LYS A 190 -21.63 3.33 -16.83
CA LYS A 190 -20.45 2.45 -16.81
C LYS A 190 -19.26 3.07 -17.56
N ARG A 191 -19.47 3.60 -18.77
CA ARG A 191 -18.39 4.16 -19.60
C ARG A 191 -17.76 5.41 -18.98
N GLY A 192 -18.57 6.26 -18.37
CA GLY A 192 -18.12 7.51 -17.76
C GLY A 192 -17.85 7.45 -16.25
N GLU A 193 -18.06 6.30 -15.59
CA GLU A 193 -18.00 6.14 -14.13
C GLU A 193 -18.88 7.17 -13.36
N LEU A 194 -20.00 7.57 -13.96
CA LEU A 194 -20.85 8.71 -13.53
C LEU A 194 -21.87 8.33 -12.45
N TYR A 195 -21.49 7.43 -11.55
CA TYR A 195 -22.44 6.79 -10.65
C TYR A 195 -23.09 7.78 -9.65
N ASP A 196 -22.34 8.77 -9.16
CA ASP A 196 -22.87 9.77 -8.22
C ASP A 196 -23.90 10.67 -8.91
N GLN A 197 -23.57 11.16 -10.10
CA GLN A 197 -24.50 11.91 -10.95
C GLN A 197 -25.73 11.06 -11.32
N GLY A 198 -25.54 9.77 -11.59
CA GLY A 198 -26.64 8.83 -11.82
C GLY A 198 -27.61 8.74 -10.64
N LEU A 199 -27.08 8.70 -9.40
CA LEU A 199 -27.91 8.68 -8.19
C LEU A 199 -28.62 10.02 -7.93
N GLU A 200 -28.01 11.15 -8.30
CA GLU A 200 -28.64 12.46 -8.25
C GLU A 200 -29.79 12.60 -9.25
N LEU A 201 -29.57 12.17 -10.50
CA LEU A 201 -30.57 12.23 -11.57
C LEU A 201 -31.70 11.21 -11.37
N PHE A 202 -31.40 10.05 -10.79
CA PHE A 202 -32.35 8.98 -10.55
C PHE A 202 -32.36 8.54 -9.08
N PRO A 203 -32.90 9.36 -8.16
CA PRO A 203 -32.87 9.06 -6.73
C PRO A 203 -33.58 7.75 -6.40
N PHE A 204 -32.93 6.93 -5.56
CA PHE A 204 -33.45 5.62 -5.16
C PHE A 204 -34.79 5.72 -4.39
N ALA A 205 -34.96 6.76 -3.57
CA ALA A 205 -36.08 6.93 -2.64
C ALA A 205 -37.18 7.91 -3.12
N ALA A 206 -37.24 8.27 -4.41
CA ALA A 206 -38.25 9.19 -4.90
C ALA A 206 -39.66 8.55 -4.88
N ALA A 207 -40.34 8.70 -3.74
CA ALA A 207 -41.73 8.34 -3.52
C ALA A 207 -42.65 9.51 -3.91
N LYS A 208 -43.54 9.27 -4.88
CA LYS A 208 -44.94 9.71 -4.93
C LYS A 208 -45.59 9.10 -6.19
N HIS A 209 -46.56 8.20 -5.95
CA HIS A 209 -47.36 7.47 -6.95
C HIS A 209 -46.63 6.36 -7.72
N SER A 210 -47.38 5.39 -8.20
CA SER A 210 -46.98 4.06 -8.68
C SER A 210 -45.73 4.06 -9.57
N VAL A 211 -44.55 3.87 -8.97
CA VAL A 211 -43.31 3.64 -9.73
C VAL A 211 -43.44 2.26 -10.38
N SER A 212 -43.25 2.17 -11.69
CA SER A 212 -43.25 0.89 -12.43
C SER A 212 -42.17 -0.04 -11.87
N GLU A 213 -42.36 -1.36 -12.00
CA GLU A 213 -41.32 -2.32 -11.61
C GLU A 213 -40.03 -2.12 -12.42
N SER A 214 -40.15 -1.70 -13.69
CA SER A 214 -39.03 -1.34 -14.56
C SER A 214 -38.17 -0.22 -13.96
N ASP A 215 -38.81 0.85 -13.49
CA ASP A 215 -38.13 1.98 -12.84
C ASP A 215 -37.45 1.61 -11.52
N ARG A 216 -38.04 0.70 -10.73
CA ARG A 216 -37.41 0.17 -9.52
C ARG A 216 -36.17 -0.65 -9.87
N ALA A 217 -36.29 -1.55 -10.84
CA ALA A 217 -35.20 -2.39 -11.31
C ALA A 217 -34.04 -1.55 -11.88
N PHE A 218 -34.35 -0.52 -12.66
CA PHE A 218 -33.36 0.43 -13.19
C PHE A 218 -32.59 1.14 -12.08
N ARG A 219 -33.29 1.76 -11.11
CA ARG A 219 -32.63 2.44 -9.98
C ARG A 219 -31.80 1.49 -9.12
N ARG A 220 -32.30 0.28 -8.89
CA ARG A 220 -31.54 -0.79 -8.23
C ARG A 220 -30.25 -1.09 -8.98
N GLN A 221 -30.29 -1.16 -10.31
CA GLN A 221 -29.11 -1.42 -11.12
C GLN A 221 -28.06 -0.30 -11.01
N ILE A 222 -28.47 0.98 -10.93
CA ILE A 222 -27.54 2.11 -10.72
C ILE A 222 -26.81 1.95 -9.38
N VAL A 223 -27.55 1.66 -8.30
CA VAL A 223 -26.97 1.42 -6.97
C VAL A 223 -26.00 0.24 -6.98
N LEU A 224 -26.35 -0.86 -7.65
CA LEU A 224 -25.46 -2.02 -7.80
C LEU A 224 -24.16 -1.65 -8.53
N LEU A 225 -24.24 -0.85 -9.60
CA LEU A 225 -23.05 -0.42 -10.33
C LEU A 225 -22.14 0.47 -9.49
N LYS A 226 -22.70 1.38 -8.69
CA LYS A 226 -21.91 2.15 -7.71
C LYS A 226 -21.26 1.22 -6.68
N GLY A 227 -21.99 0.21 -6.20
CA GLY A 227 -21.48 -0.81 -5.30
C GLY A 227 -20.28 -1.56 -5.90
N ASP A 228 -20.43 -2.07 -7.12
CA ASP A 228 -19.37 -2.80 -7.84
C ASP A 228 -18.12 -1.93 -8.04
N PHE A 229 -18.31 -0.64 -8.38
CA PHE A 229 -17.22 0.34 -8.50
C PHE A 229 -16.50 0.58 -7.17
N LEU A 230 -17.23 0.74 -6.07
CA LEU A 230 -16.62 0.93 -4.74
C LEU A 230 -15.92 -0.32 -4.22
N GLU A 231 -16.45 -1.51 -4.52
CA GLU A 231 -15.81 -2.79 -4.19
C GLU A 231 -14.48 -2.95 -4.95
N ALA A 232 -14.45 -2.62 -6.25
CA ALA A 232 -13.21 -2.60 -7.04
C ALA A 232 -12.18 -1.59 -6.48
N ALA A 233 -12.65 -0.46 -5.94
CA ALA A 233 -11.82 0.53 -5.26
C ALA A 233 -11.45 0.15 -3.81
N LYS A 234 -11.78 -1.06 -3.35
CA LYS A 234 -11.55 -1.56 -1.97
C LYS A 234 -12.26 -0.77 -0.87
N LYS A 235 -13.28 0.03 -1.21
CA LYS A 235 -14.15 0.73 -0.26
C LYS A 235 -15.30 -0.18 0.15
N TYR A 236 -14.96 -1.32 0.74
CA TYR A 236 -15.88 -2.44 1.00
C TYR A 236 -17.08 -2.05 1.86
N GLU A 237 -16.87 -1.22 2.89
CA GLU A 237 -17.96 -0.81 3.78
C GLU A 237 -19.04 -0.02 3.04
N ALA A 238 -18.64 1.00 2.27
CA ALA A 238 -19.57 1.80 1.50
C ALA A 238 -20.29 0.96 0.42
N ALA A 239 -19.57 0.06 -0.25
CA ALA A 239 -20.15 -0.89 -1.20
C ALA A 239 -21.23 -1.78 -0.53
N ALA A 240 -20.96 -2.28 0.68
CA ALA A 240 -21.89 -3.14 1.42
C ALA A 240 -23.22 -2.46 1.70
N TYR A 241 -23.21 -1.18 2.10
CA TYR A 241 -24.45 -0.41 2.33
C TYR A 241 -25.23 -0.15 1.04
N LEU A 242 -24.55 0.04 -0.10
CA LEU A 242 -25.21 0.17 -1.40
C LEU A 242 -25.85 -1.15 -1.84
N TYR A 243 -25.15 -2.27 -1.67
CA TYR A 243 -25.74 -3.59 -1.95
C TYR A 243 -26.93 -3.89 -1.06
N LEU A 244 -26.87 -3.49 0.22
CA LEU A 244 -27.99 -3.59 1.15
C LEU A 244 -29.19 -2.76 0.69
N LEU A 245 -28.95 -1.52 0.22
CA LEU A 245 -29.97 -0.65 -0.35
C LEU A 245 -30.60 -1.29 -1.60
N ALA A 246 -29.78 -1.93 -2.44
CA ALA A 246 -30.22 -2.69 -3.61
C ALA A 246 -30.80 -4.08 -3.26
N SER A 247 -31.03 -4.40 -1.97
CA SER A 247 -31.52 -5.71 -1.51
C SER A 247 -30.72 -6.92 -2.02
N ASP A 248 -29.46 -6.73 -2.42
CA ASP A 248 -28.54 -7.81 -2.80
C ASP A 248 -27.77 -8.27 -1.55
N GLN A 249 -28.35 -9.24 -0.86
CA GLN A 249 -27.85 -9.70 0.44
C GLN A 249 -26.48 -10.38 0.31
N GLU A 250 -26.25 -11.13 -0.77
CA GLU A 250 -25.02 -11.88 -0.96
C GLU A 250 -23.84 -10.97 -1.23
N LYS A 251 -24.00 -9.98 -2.13
CA LYS A 251 -22.97 -8.96 -2.36
C LYS A 251 -22.73 -8.12 -1.10
N ALA A 252 -23.79 -7.69 -0.42
CA ALA A 252 -23.67 -6.92 0.83
C ALA A 252 -22.88 -7.68 1.88
N ARG A 253 -23.20 -8.96 2.10
CA ARG A 253 -22.49 -9.84 3.04
C ARG A 253 -21.01 -9.97 2.70
N ARG A 254 -20.67 -10.29 1.44
CA ARG A 254 -19.27 -10.39 0.99
C ARG A 254 -18.51 -9.08 1.19
N ALA A 255 -19.13 -7.94 0.89
CA ALA A 255 -18.53 -6.63 1.09
C ALA A 255 -18.36 -6.31 2.60
N PHE A 256 -19.31 -6.64 3.47
CA PHE A 256 -19.12 -6.50 4.93
C PHE A 256 -17.96 -7.35 5.45
N LEU A 257 -17.78 -8.57 4.94
CA LEU A 257 -16.62 -9.40 5.27
C LEU A 257 -15.31 -8.85 4.69
N GLY A 258 -15.35 -8.14 3.57
CA GLY A 258 -14.21 -7.38 3.04
C GLY A 258 -13.85 -6.17 3.90
N ALA A 259 -14.82 -5.60 4.61
CA ALA A 259 -14.66 -4.49 5.53
C ALA A 259 -14.38 -4.90 7.00
N ASN A 260 -14.11 -6.19 7.26
CA ASN A 260 -13.97 -6.76 8.61
C ASN A 260 -15.19 -6.54 9.54
N LYS A 261 -16.39 -6.32 8.97
CA LYS A 261 -17.65 -6.15 9.71
C LYS A 261 -18.43 -7.46 9.80
N TRP A 262 -17.83 -8.45 10.45
CA TRP A 262 -18.40 -9.80 10.57
C TRP A 262 -19.76 -9.82 11.27
N GLN A 263 -20.00 -8.92 12.25
CA GLN A 263 -21.31 -8.83 12.93
C GLN A 263 -22.42 -8.46 11.94
N MET A 264 -22.14 -7.54 11.02
CA MET A 264 -23.10 -7.13 10.00
C MET A 264 -23.38 -8.27 9.03
N ALA A 265 -22.35 -9.02 8.63
CA ALA A 265 -22.50 -10.19 7.76
C ALA A 265 -23.40 -11.26 8.40
N LEU A 266 -23.14 -11.63 9.66
CA LEU A 266 -23.95 -12.61 10.39
C LEU A 266 -25.37 -12.11 10.68
N ALA A 267 -25.54 -10.82 10.99
CA ALA A 267 -26.86 -10.23 11.19
C ALA A 267 -27.71 -10.31 9.91
N LEU A 268 -27.11 -10.10 8.72
CA LEU A 268 -27.80 -10.28 7.45
C LEU A 268 -28.18 -11.74 7.20
N SER A 269 -27.28 -12.68 7.47
CA SER A 269 -27.56 -14.12 7.37
C SER A 269 -28.72 -14.54 8.28
N ALA A 270 -28.72 -14.08 9.54
CA ALA A 270 -29.79 -14.34 10.50
C ALA A 270 -31.14 -13.73 10.05
N ARG A 271 -31.12 -12.50 9.51
CA ARG A 271 -32.32 -11.82 8.99
C ARG A 271 -32.97 -12.57 7.83
N ASN A 272 -32.19 -13.29 7.02
CA ASN A 272 -32.71 -14.04 5.89
C ASN A 272 -33.38 -15.38 6.28
N HIS A 273 -33.60 -15.63 7.58
CA HIS A 273 -34.34 -16.79 8.12
C HIS A 273 -33.83 -18.15 7.61
N GLN A 274 -32.51 -18.30 7.43
CA GLN A 274 -31.94 -19.51 6.84
C GLN A 274 -32.01 -20.75 7.76
N GLY A 275 -32.50 -20.66 9.00
CA GLY A 275 -32.51 -21.75 9.96
C GLY A 275 -31.19 -21.88 10.72
N ALA A 276 -31.24 -22.45 11.93
CA ALA A 276 -30.11 -22.45 12.86
C ALA A 276 -28.86 -23.18 12.32
N GLU A 277 -29.04 -24.32 11.66
CA GLU A 277 -27.92 -25.10 11.08
C GLU A 277 -27.24 -24.37 9.92
N ASN A 278 -27.99 -23.67 9.07
CA ASN A 278 -27.39 -22.91 7.97
C ASN A 278 -26.64 -21.68 8.50
N LEU A 279 -27.18 -21.00 9.52
CA LEU A 279 -26.46 -19.90 10.18
C LEU A 279 -25.17 -20.39 10.83
N ARG A 280 -25.19 -21.56 11.48
CA ARG A 280 -24.01 -22.22 12.03
C ARG A 280 -22.96 -22.52 10.96
N ASN A 281 -23.36 -23.11 9.84
CA ASN A 281 -22.46 -23.40 8.72
C ASN A 281 -21.86 -22.12 8.12
N GLU A 282 -22.67 -21.08 7.92
CA GLU A 282 -22.18 -19.80 7.43
C GLU A 282 -21.23 -19.12 8.42
N ALA A 283 -21.52 -19.18 9.72
CA ALA A 283 -20.62 -18.66 10.76
C ALA A 283 -19.27 -19.38 10.76
N TYR A 284 -19.28 -20.70 10.56
CA TYR A 284 -18.05 -21.48 10.44
C TYR A 284 -17.23 -21.08 9.20
N ILE A 285 -17.87 -20.87 8.05
CA ILE A 285 -17.22 -20.37 6.83
C ILE A 285 -16.61 -18.98 7.08
N ILE A 286 -17.35 -18.07 7.72
CA ILE A 286 -16.86 -16.72 8.04
C ILE A 286 -15.65 -16.78 8.97
N ALA A 287 -15.70 -17.61 10.01
CA ALA A 287 -14.58 -17.85 10.91
C ALA A 287 -13.33 -18.31 10.13
N GLN A 288 -13.48 -19.29 9.23
CA GLN A 288 -12.38 -19.77 8.39
C GLN A 288 -11.86 -18.70 7.41
N GLU A 289 -12.74 -17.91 6.80
CA GLU A 289 -12.33 -16.81 5.91
C GLU A 289 -11.51 -15.75 6.66
N LEU A 290 -11.90 -15.39 7.88
CA LEU A 290 -11.16 -14.46 8.72
C LEU A 290 -9.76 -15.02 9.06
N LEU A 291 -9.67 -16.31 9.38
CA LEU A 291 -8.38 -16.99 9.60
C LEU A 291 -7.49 -17.06 8.35
N ASN A 292 -8.09 -17.22 7.17
CA ASN A 292 -7.39 -17.38 5.89
C ASN A 292 -6.91 -16.05 5.29
N LYS A 293 -7.74 -15.00 5.32
CA LYS A 293 -7.39 -13.66 4.81
C LYS A 293 -6.12 -13.11 5.45
N GLN A 294 -5.91 -13.43 6.73
CA GLN A 294 -4.80 -12.91 7.53
C GLN A 294 -3.51 -13.73 7.41
N HIS A 295 -3.52 -14.91 6.77
CA HIS A 295 -2.26 -15.60 6.43
C HIS A 295 -1.42 -14.84 5.39
N GLN A 296 -2.04 -13.91 4.66
CA GLN A 296 -1.39 -13.12 3.60
C GLN A 296 -0.84 -11.78 4.10
N GLN A 297 -1.25 -11.32 5.29
CA GLN A 297 -0.75 -10.11 5.94
C GLN A 297 0.13 -10.54 7.12
N GLN A 298 1.33 -10.00 7.22
CA GLN A 298 2.46 -10.68 7.90
C GLN A 298 2.32 -10.92 9.42
N GLU A 299 1.29 -10.41 10.10
CA GLU A 299 1.06 -10.60 11.53
C GLU A 299 -0.45 -10.69 11.82
N ARG A 300 -0.88 -11.76 12.50
CA ARG A 300 -2.28 -11.95 12.91
C ARG A 300 -2.55 -11.11 14.16
N SER A 301 -3.55 -10.23 14.12
CA SER A 301 -3.95 -9.48 15.32
C SER A 301 -4.59 -10.41 16.34
N ILE A 302 -4.24 -10.24 17.62
CA ILE A 302 -4.86 -10.95 18.76
C ILE A 302 -6.38 -10.68 18.77
N GLU A 303 -6.80 -9.47 18.42
CA GLU A 303 -8.22 -9.10 18.36
C GLU A 303 -9.01 -9.97 17.38
N ASP A 304 -8.42 -10.30 16.23
CA ASP A 304 -9.07 -11.14 15.21
C ASP A 304 -9.22 -12.58 15.70
N ILE A 305 -8.24 -13.10 16.45
CA ILE A 305 -8.30 -14.44 17.06
C ILE A 305 -9.44 -14.49 18.07
N LEU A 306 -9.56 -13.47 18.92
CA LEU A 306 -10.66 -13.36 19.89
C LEU A 306 -12.02 -13.28 19.19
N VAL A 307 -12.11 -12.54 18.08
CA VAL A 307 -13.30 -12.47 17.24
C VAL A 307 -13.68 -13.85 16.70
N VAL A 308 -12.72 -14.60 16.15
CA VAL A 308 -12.98 -15.93 15.59
C VAL A 308 -13.39 -16.92 16.69
N ALA A 309 -12.70 -16.94 17.82
CA ALA A 309 -13.06 -17.75 18.98
C ALA A 309 -14.48 -17.43 19.45
N ARG A 310 -14.84 -16.15 19.48
CA ARG A 310 -16.20 -15.69 19.80
C ARG A 310 -17.23 -16.22 18.80
N ILE A 311 -16.94 -16.21 17.51
CA ILE A 311 -17.83 -16.77 16.47
C ILE A 311 -18.04 -18.27 16.70
N TYR A 312 -16.95 -19.03 16.96
CA TYR A 312 -17.04 -20.45 17.24
C TYR A 312 -17.92 -20.76 18.46
N VAL A 313 -17.77 -20.00 19.55
CA VAL A 313 -18.58 -20.18 20.75
C VAL A 313 -20.04 -19.74 20.55
N GLU A 314 -20.27 -18.50 20.12
CA GLU A 314 -21.60 -17.89 20.12
C GLU A 314 -22.49 -18.39 18.98
N TYR A 315 -21.92 -18.72 17.82
CA TYR A 315 -22.69 -19.11 16.63
C TYR A 315 -22.51 -20.58 16.25
N CYS A 316 -21.31 -21.14 16.44
CA CYS A 316 -21.04 -22.53 16.07
C CYS A 316 -21.26 -23.53 17.21
N ASN A 317 -21.40 -23.05 18.45
CA ASN A 317 -21.41 -23.86 19.67
C ASN A 317 -20.25 -24.88 19.68
N ASP A 318 -19.09 -24.42 19.21
CA ASP A 318 -17.91 -25.25 18.95
C ASP A 318 -16.78 -24.80 19.88
N ILE A 319 -16.85 -25.29 21.13
CA ILE A 319 -15.99 -24.83 22.21
C ILE A 319 -14.59 -25.42 22.08
N ASP A 320 -14.49 -26.66 21.58
CA ASP A 320 -13.22 -27.38 21.42
C ASP A 320 -12.31 -26.60 20.43
N GLU A 321 -12.83 -26.24 19.25
CA GLU A 321 -12.14 -25.44 18.24
C GLU A 321 -11.78 -24.03 18.75
N ALA A 322 -12.66 -23.41 19.52
CA ALA A 322 -12.40 -22.09 20.11
C ALA A 322 -11.24 -22.11 21.11
N VAL A 323 -11.25 -23.10 22.03
CA VAL A 323 -10.20 -23.28 23.04
C VAL A 323 -8.88 -23.66 22.37
N ALA A 324 -8.89 -24.61 21.43
CA ALA A 324 -7.71 -24.99 20.68
C ALA A 324 -7.11 -23.79 19.93
N LEU A 325 -7.94 -22.95 19.28
CA LEU A 325 -7.48 -21.73 18.63
C LEU A 325 -6.81 -20.78 19.64
N LEU A 326 -7.43 -20.51 20.79
CA LEU A 326 -6.86 -19.60 21.79
C LEU A 326 -5.55 -20.12 22.38
N VAL A 327 -5.45 -21.43 22.64
CA VAL A 327 -4.22 -22.10 23.09
C VAL A 327 -3.10 -21.94 22.07
N THR A 328 -3.38 -22.16 20.78
CA THR A 328 -2.36 -22.00 19.72
C THR A 328 -1.82 -20.58 19.60
N HIS A 329 -2.58 -19.57 20.02
CA HIS A 329 -2.18 -18.15 20.02
C HIS A 329 -1.86 -17.63 21.42
N GLN A 330 -1.60 -18.53 22.38
CA GLN A 330 -1.17 -18.22 23.74
C GLN A 330 -2.13 -17.29 24.51
N GLN A 331 -3.42 -17.30 24.18
CA GLN A 331 -4.46 -16.53 24.87
C GLN A 331 -5.01 -17.33 26.06
N TRP A 332 -4.13 -17.65 27.01
CA TRP A 332 -4.38 -18.62 28.09
C TRP A 332 -5.56 -18.25 28.99
N ALA A 333 -5.60 -17.00 29.45
CA ALA A 333 -6.64 -16.55 30.36
C ALA A 333 -8.05 -16.64 29.75
N GLU A 334 -8.18 -16.34 28.45
CA GLU A 334 -9.45 -16.43 27.74
C GLU A 334 -9.84 -17.87 27.42
N ALA A 335 -8.86 -18.71 27.02
CA ALA A 335 -9.08 -20.15 26.82
C ALA A 335 -9.61 -20.81 28.10
N LEU A 336 -8.97 -20.52 29.23
CA LEU A 336 -9.35 -21.00 30.56
C LEU A 336 -10.74 -20.52 30.96
N ARG A 337 -11.02 -19.21 30.76
CA ARG A 337 -12.33 -18.61 31.06
C ARG A 337 -13.44 -19.29 30.25
N LEU A 338 -13.23 -19.54 28.95
CA LEU A 338 -14.22 -20.18 28.09
C LEU A 338 -14.45 -21.64 28.46
N ALA A 339 -13.39 -22.41 28.70
CA ALA A 339 -13.50 -23.81 29.10
C ALA A 339 -14.35 -23.95 30.39
N TYR A 340 -14.05 -23.17 31.43
CA TYR A 340 -14.84 -23.19 32.66
C TYR A 340 -16.24 -22.60 32.51
N LEU A 341 -16.42 -21.52 31.75
CA LEU A 341 -17.73 -20.92 31.50
C LEU A 341 -18.70 -21.94 30.87
N HIS A 342 -18.20 -22.78 29.98
CA HIS A 342 -18.96 -23.83 29.31
C HIS A 342 -18.90 -25.19 30.01
N LYS A 343 -18.30 -25.28 31.21
CA LYS A 343 -18.19 -26.50 32.02
C LYS A 343 -17.47 -27.65 31.30
N ARG A 344 -16.44 -27.31 30.53
CA ARG A 344 -15.57 -28.24 29.79
C ARG A 344 -14.23 -28.37 30.52
N ASP A 345 -14.28 -28.92 31.74
CA ASP A 345 -13.07 -29.15 32.55
C ASP A 345 -12.09 -30.10 31.86
N ASP A 346 -12.60 -30.98 31.00
CA ASP A 346 -11.81 -31.90 30.18
C ASP A 346 -10.84 -31.18 29.24
N LEU A 347 -11.26 -30.04 28.65
CA LEU A 347 -10.38 -29.22 27.78
C LEU A 347 -9.31 -28.47 28.57
N VAL A 348 -9.58 -28.17 29.84
CA VAL A 348 -8.59 -27.52 30.70
C VAL A 348 -7.41 -28.46 30.91
N GLU A 349 -7.68 -29.71 31.27
CA GLU A 349 -6.64 -30.72 31.48
C GLU A 349 -5.99 -31.16 30.15
N SER A 350 -6.78 -31.36 29.08
CA SER A 350 -6.26 -31.92 27.83
C SER A 350 -5.48 -30.93 26.98
N ASP A 351 -5.94 -29.66 26.90
CA ASP A 351 -5.47 -28.69 25.92
C ASP A 351 -4.81 -27.48 26.59
N VAL A 352 -5.47 -26.85 27.57
CA VAL A 352 -4.97 -25.60 28.17
C VAL A 352 -3.74 -25.86 29.04
N GLU A 353 -3.84 -26.77 30.00
CA GLU A 353 -2.74 -27.09 30.92
C GLU A 353 -1.57 -27.72 30.16
N THR A 354 -1.83 -28.69 29.29
CA THR A 354 -0.77 -29.29 28.45
C THR A 354 -0.12 -28.26 27.53
N GLY A 355 -0.88 -27.34 26.96
CA GLY A 355 -0.38 -26.26 26.11
C GLY A 355 0.50 -25.28 26.88
N VAL A 356 0.11 -24.89 28.10
CA VAL A 356 0.93 -24.04 28.99
C VAL A 356 2.24 -24.72 29.35
N LEU A 357 2.20 -26.01 29.68
CA LEU A 357 3.39 -26.79 30.01
C LEU A 357 4.35 -26.92 28.83
N GLN A 358 3.83 -27.28 27.64
CA GLN A 358 4.62 -27.35 26.41
C GLN A 358 5.25 -26.00 26.06
N CYS A 359 4.47 -24.92 26.12
CA CYS A 359 4.98 -23.57 25.86
C CYS A 359 6.04 -23.14 26.88
N CYS A 360 5.87 -23.50 28.15
CA CYS A 360 6.89 -23.26 29.18
C CYS A 360 8.21 -23.98 28.83
N ASP A 361 8.15 -25.25 28.44
CA ASP A 361 9.33 -26.02 28.06
C ASP A 361 10.01 -25.41 26.81
N ASP A 362 9.23 -25.02 25.80
CA ASP A 362 9.73 -24.36 24.58
C ASP A 362 10.43 -23.03 24.89
N VAL A 363 9.82 -22.20 25.74
CA VAL A 363 10.40 -20.91 26.16
C VAL A 363 11.67 -21.13 26.97
N LEU A 364 11.71 -22.13 27.86
CA LEU A 364 12.91 -22.48 28.61
C LEU A 364 14.06 -22.90 27.68
N GLU A 365 13.80 -23.76 26.70
CA GLU A 365 14.79 -24.16 25.70
C GLU A 365 15.25 -22.96 24.86
N GLU A 366 14.32 -22.07 24.49
CA GLU A 366 14.65 -20.87 23.73
C GLU A 366 15.53 -19.90 24.53
N LEU A 367 15.23 -19.67 25.80
CA LEU A 367 16.02 -18.86 26.72
C LEU A 367 17.43 -19.43 26.87
N GLU A 368 17.56 -20.72 27.12
CA GLU A 368 18.88 -21.37 27.26
C GLU A 368 19.69 -21.23 25.95
N ARG A 369 19.05 -21.42 24.79
CA ARG A 369 19.68 -21.24 23.49
C ARG A 369 20.10 -19.79 23.26
N LYS A 370 19.23 -18.81 23.54
CA LYS A 370 19.49 -17.37 23.40
C LYS A 370 20.65 -16.94 24.30
N GLU A 371 20.67 -17.40 25.55
CA GLU A 371 21.76 -17.11 26.49
C GLU A 371 23.09 -17.67 26.01
N LYS A 372 23.15 -18.95 25.62
CA LYS A 372 24.38 -19.58 25.08
C LYS A 372 24.91 -18.83 23.86
N LEU A 373 24.03 -18.41 22.96
CA LEU A 373 24.39 -17.63 21.77
C LEU A 373 24.87 -16.23 22.17
N TYR A 374 24.18 -15.55 23.08
CA TYR A 374 24.56 -14.24 23.59
C TYR A 374 25.97 -14.26 24.16
N VAL A 375 26.27 -15.22 25.05
CA VAL A 375 27.61 -15.38 25.65
C VAL A 375 28.67 -15.68 24.58
N LYS A 376 28.35 -16.51 23.59
CA LYS A 376 29.26 -16.83 22.48
C LYS A 376 29.58 -15.59 21.63
N HIS A 377 28.56 -14.83 21.24
CA HIS A 377 28.73 -13.59 20.47
C HIS A 377 29.45 -12.52 21.28
N TRP A 378 29.14 -12.38 22.56
CA TRP A 378 29.84 -11.47 23.47
C TRP A 378 31.33 -11.81 23.61
N LYS A 379 31.68 -13.09 23.80
CA LYS A 379 33.08 -13.54 23.81
C LYS A 379 33.78 -13.24 22.47
N ARG A 380 33.08 -13.46 21.34
CA ARG A 380 33.63 -13.15 20.01
C ARG A 380 33.84 -11.64 19.82
N LEU A 381 32.88 -10.81 20.21
CA LEU A 381 33.01 -9.36 20.13
C LEU A 381 34.16 -8.85 21.00
N SER A 382 34.30 -9.40 22.21
CA SER A 382 35.39 -9.07 23.13
C SER A 382 36.76 -9.45 22.55
N THR A 383 36.87 -10.64 21.94
CA THR A 383 38.12 -11.05 21.28
C THR A 383 38.45 -10.22 20.04
N ILE A 384 37.47 -9.86 19.20
CA ILE A 384 37.69 -8.97 18.04
C ILE A 384 38.19 -7.59 18.51
N ARG A 385 37.58 -7.02 19.55
CA ARG A 385 37.96 -5.70 20.06
C ARG A 385 39.32 -5.70 20.74
N GLU A 386 39.65 -6.74 21.49
CA GLU A 386 40.99 -6.89 22.09
C GLU A 386 42.05 -7.11 21.01
N GLN A 387 41.77 -7.90 19.97
CA GLN A 387 42.65 -8.03 18.81
C GLN A 387 42.90 -6.67 18.14
N LYS A 388 41.83 -5.90 17.86
CA LYS A 388 41.96 -4.53 17.32
C LYS A 388 42.78 -3.62 18.25
N ARG A 389 42.60 -3.70 19.56
CA ARG A 389 43.36 -2.93 20.55
C ARG A 389 44.85 -3.29 20.54
N LEU A 390 45.19 -4.58 20.53
CA LEU A 390 46.57 -5.06 20.48
C LEU A 390 47.25 -4.67 19.16
N PHE A 391 46.55 -4.79 18.02
CA PHE A 391 47.08 -4.34 16.73
C PHE A 391 47.40 -2.85 16.73
N LYS A 392 46.51 -2.00 17.29
CA LYS A 392 46.77 -0.57 17.48
C LYS A 392 47.99 -0.31 18.36
N LEU A 393 48.16 -1.05 19.46
CA LEU A 393 49.28 -0.88 20.40
C LEU A 393 50.64 -1.25 19.77
N HIS A 394 50.66 -2.23 18.86
CA HIS A 394 51.87 -2.66 18.14
C HIS A 394 52.23 -1.79 16.92
N GLY A 395 51.55 -0.66 16.71
CA GLY A 395 51.88 0.28 15.63
C GLY A 395 51.57 -0.24 14.22
N ILE A 396 50.79 -1.32 14.10
CA ILE A 396 50.24 -1.77 12.83
C ILE A 396 49.03 -0.88 12.58
N ASP A 397 49.26 0.22 11.87
CA ASP A 397 48.25 1.26 11.67
C ASP A 397 46.98 0.66 11.03
N GLY A 398 45.85 1.02 11.64
CA GLY A 398 44.54 0.42 11.44
C GLY A 398 43.86 0.83 10.14
N SER A 399 44.58 1.33 9.13
CA SER A 399 44.02 1.73 7.82
C SER A 399 43.32 0.58 7.09
N ARG A 400 43.42 -0.67 7.58
CA ARG A 400 42.61 -1.82 7.13
C ARG A 400 41.15 -1.81 7.63
N TRP A 401 40.84 -1.05 8.69
CA TRP A 401 39.55 -1.10 9.40
C TRP A 401 38.77 0.21 9.38
N ASP A 402 39.39 1.31 8.92
CA ASP A 402 38.78 2.62 8.78
C ASP A 402 38.65 2.96 7.29
N HIS A 403 37.50 2.64 6.71
CA HIS A 403 37.06 3.26 5.48
C HIS A 403 35.62 3.72 5.65
N GLY A 404 35.44 4.74 6.47
CA GLY A 404 34.38 5.72 6.26
C GLY A 404 34.72 6.58 5.04
N ASN A 405 34.10 6.24 3.91
CA ASN A 405 33.79 7.11 2.77
C ASN A 405 34.86 8.16 2.35
N GLY A 406 35.70 7.83 1.37
CA GLY A 406 36.59 8.81 0.73
C GLY A 406 37.36 8.22 -0.45
N ASP A 407 36.93 8.54 -1.67
CA ASP A 407 37.59 8.21 -2.94
C ASP A 407 39.04 8.72 -2.98
N THR A 408 40.02 7.82 -3.09
CA THR A 408 41.34 8.15 -3.68
C THR A 408 41.97 6.92 -4.36
N ASP A 409 42.06 6.98 -5.69
CA ASP A 409 42.73 6.02 -6.57
C ASP A 409 44.26 6.16 -6.48
N ALA A 410 44.89 5.60 -5.43
CA ALA A 410 46.36 5.55 -5.36
C ALA A 410 46.94 4.52 -4.37
N ALA A 411 46.57 3.22 -4.43
CA ALA A 411 47.32 2.17 -3.71
C ALA A 411 47.08 0.73 -4.24
N SER A 412 47.50 0.43 -5.48
CA SER A 412 47.30 -0.89 -6.11
C SER A 412 48.54 -1.83 -6.10
N ILE A 413 49.48 -1.74 -5.14
CA ILE A 413 50.74 -2.53 -5.19
C ILE A 413 51.03 -3.35 -3.91
N HIS A 414 50.06 -3.58 -3.01
CA HIS A 414 50.29 -4.47 -1.86
C HIS A 414 49.20 -5.51 -1.59
N SER A 415 48.69 -6.15 -2.64
CA SER A 415 47.68 -7.21 -2.52
C SER A 415 48.26 -8.64 -2.44
N GLY A 416 49.58 -8.81 -2.50
CA GLY A 416 50.24 -10.12 -2.47
C GLY A 416 50.50 -10.70 -1.07
N ALA A 417 50.63 -9.85 -0.04
CA ALA A 417 50.86 -10.28 1.34
C ALA A 417 49.55 -10.56 2.12
N SER A 418 48.41 -10.10 1.60
CA SER A 418 47.10 -10.15 2.27
C SER A 418 46.58 -11.58 2.52
N SER A 419 46.83 -12.53 1.63
CA SER A 419 46.39 -13.93 1.83
C SER A 419 47.24 -14.70 2.86
N ALA A 420 48.52 -14.35 3.01
CA ALA A 420 49.42 -15.01 3.95
C ALA A 420 49.14 -14.56 5.39
N ALA A 421 48.89 -13.25 5.60
CA ALA A 421 48.47 -12.72 6.90
C ALA A 421 47.05 -13.18 7.29
N ASP A 422 46.11 -13.25 6.34
CA ASP A 422 44.75 -13.75 6.61
C ASP A 422 44.71 -15.22 7.03
N SER A 423 45.64 -16.03 6.51
CA SER A 423 45.79 -17.44 6.91
C SER A 423 46.44 -17.60 8.29
N ALA A 424 47.27 -16.64 8.71
CA ALA A 424 47.84 -16.62 10.06
C ALA A 424 46.80 -16.23 11.12
N LEU A 425 45.90 -15.30 10.81
CA LEU A 425 44.85 -14.82 11.73
C LEU A 425 43.77 -15.86 12.06
N SER A 426 43.50 -16.80 11.15
CA SER A 426 42.54 -17.89 11.40
C SER A 426 43.08 -19.01 12.30
N ASN A 427 44.41 -19.14 12.44
CA ASN A 427 45.07 -20.29 13.07
C ASN A 427 45.79 -19.97 14.40
N VAL A 428 45.91 -18.71 14.82
CA VAL A 428 46.56 -18.39 16.11
C VAL A 428 45.58 -18.63 17.27
N SER A 429 45.71 -19.81 17.87
CA SER A 429 45.16 -20.12 19.20
C SER A 429 45.96 -19.37 20.28
N MET A 430 45.31 -19.05 21.39
CA MET A 430 45.79 -18.16 22.46
C MET A 430 47.02 -18.63 23.27
N SER A 431 47.81 -19.59 22.79
CA SER A 431 48.94 -20.16 23.54
C SER A 431 50.32 -19.54 23.24
N SER A 432 50.43 -18.56 22.33
CA SER A 432 51.73 -18.13 21.80
C SER A 432 52.12 -16.66 22.04
N VAL A 433 51.45 -15.92 22.92
CA VAL A 433 51.79 -14.50 23.19
C VAL A 433 52.51 -14.30 24.54
N GLY A 434 52.87 -15.39 25.21
CA GLY A 434 53.45 -15.37 26.57
C GLY A 434 54.83 -16.00 26.71
N SER A 435 55.69 -15.98 25.67
CA SER A 435 57.06 -16.52 25.79
C SER A 435 58.07 -15.65 25.04
N HIS A 436 58.59 -14.63 25.72
CA HIS A 436 59.84 -13.99 25.34
C HIS A 436 61.04 -14.87 25.76
N ASN A 437 62.14 -14.74 25.01
CA ASN A 437 63.50 -15.24 25.24
C ASN A 437 63.85 -16.61 24.63
N SER A 438 64.21 -16.61 23.34
CA SER A 438 65.44 -17.27 22.85
C SER A 438 65.68 -16.88 21.38
N ALA A 439 66.74 -16.11 21.14
CA ALA A 439 67.28 -15.88 19.82
C ALA A 439 68.07 -17.12 19.38
N ALA A 440 67.48 -17.98 18.54
CA ALA A 440 68.17 -18.89 17.63
C ALA A 440 67.16 -19.82 16.95
N SER A 441 67.03 -19.68 15.63
CA SER A 441 66.73 -20.71 14.60
C SER A 441 65.85 -20.17 13.47
N ILE A 442 66.35 -19.10 12.84
CA ILE A 442 66.12 -18.89 11.42
C ILE A 442 66.90 -19.99 10.71
N GLY A 443 66.21 -20.87 9.98
CA GLY A 443 66.85 -21.84 9.10
C GLY A 443 66.16 -23.20 9.05
N ASN A 444 65.16 -23.31 8.17
CA ASN A 444 65.03 -24.43 7.22
C ASN A 444 63.77 -24.24 6.38
N PHE A 445 63.82 -23.21 5.54
CA PHE A 445 63.10 -23.22 4.26
C PHE A 445 64.03 -23.91 3.26
N SER A 446 63.69 -25.11 2.81
CA SER A 446 64.23 -25.66 1.56
C SER A 446 63.15 -26.43 0.81
N MET A 447 62.61 -25.75 -0.20
CA MET A 447 62.08 -26.22 -1.48
C MET A 447 61.56 -27.67 -1.60
N GLN A 448 60.28 -27.79 -1.95
CA GLN A 448 59.86 -28.65 -3.05
C GLN A 448 58.84 -27.89 -3.93
N SER A 449 58.98 -28.14 -5.22
CA SER A 449 58.77 -27.22 -6.34
C SER A 449 57.34 -27.09 -6.85
N LEU A 450 57.05 -25.89 -7.36
CA LEU A 450 55.97 -25.54 -8.29
C LEU A 450 56.04 -26.38 -9.58
N SER A 451 55.06 -27.24 -9.82
CA SER A 451 54.79 -27.81 -11.16
C SER A 451 53.43 -28.52 -11.25
N ALA A 452 52.31 -27.78 -11.25
CA ALA A 452 51.01 -28.31 -11.72
C ALA A 452 49.94 -27.24 -11.99
N ALA A 453 50.31 -26.07 -12.54
CA ALA A 453 49.35 -25.01 -12.84
C ALA A 453 49.45 -24.54 -14.30
N THR A 454 49.27 -25.46 -15.25
CA THR A 454 48.93 -25.15 -16.65
C THR A 454 48.35 -26.39 -17.33
N ALA A 455 47.03 -26.55 -17.32
CA ALA A 455 46.30 -27.16 -18.43
C ALA A 455 44.79 -26.97 -18.23
N SER A 456 44.22 -26.28 -19.21
CA SER A 456 42.87 -25.78 -19.36
C SER A 456 41.81 -26.85 -19.61
N HIS A 457 40.58 -26.48 -19.24
CA HIS A 457 39.32 -26.96 -19.77
C HIS A 457 39.34 -27.15 -21.30
N PHE A 458 39.27 -28.39 -21.78
CA PHE A 458 38.59 -28.78 -23.03
C PHE A 458 38.58 -30.32 -23.14
N TYR A 459 37.44 -30.89 -23.52
CA TYR A 459 37.14 -32.33 -23.74
C TYR A 459 36.95 -33.25 -22.52
N ALA A 460 35.68 -33.62 -22.28
CA ALA A 460 35.32 -34.98 -21.86
C ALA A 460 33.81 -35.21 -22.12
N THR A 461 33.46 -35.45 -23.39
CA THR A 461 32.20 -36.09 -23.79
C THR A 461 32.42 -37.61 -23.90
N GLN A 462 31.42 -38.37 -23.47
CA GLN A 462 31.15 -39.78 -23.78
C GLN A 462 32.12 -40.85 -23.24
N ALA A 463 31.62 -41.64 -22.28
CA ALA A 463 31.65 -43.09 -22.37
C ALA A 463 30.46 -43.68 -21.59
N LEU A 464 29.62 -44.42 -22.31
CA LEU A 464 28.54 -45.28 -21.82
C LEU A 464 29.09 -46.67 -21.45
N GLY A 465 28.41 -47.37 -20.54
CA GLY A 465 28.60 -48.80 -20.20
C GLY A 465 29.64 -49.03 -19.10
N ASP A 466 29.42 -49.83 -18.05
CA ASP A 466 28.62 -51.05 -18.02
C ASP A 466 27.99 -51.29 -16.64
N ALA A 467 26.85 -51.96 -16.65
CA ALA A 467 26.05 -52.25 -15.48
C ALA A 467 26.66 -53.37 -14.63
N ASN A 468 26.33 -53.30 -13.34
CA ASN A 468 25.88 -54.41 -12.49
C ASN A 468 26.77 -54.70 -11.27
N LYS A 469 26.47 -54.01 -10.15
CA LYS A 469 26.52 -54.54 -8.77
C LYS A 469 25.97 -53.50 -7.79
N LYS A 470 24.72 -53.70 -7.34
CA LYS A 470 24.19 -53.16 -6.08
C LYS A 470 24.83 -53.96 -4.92
N PRO A 471 25.06 -53.39 -3.71
CA PRO A 471 23.90 -53.06 -2.86
C PRO A 471 24.06 -51.96 -1.78
N LYS A 472 22.88 -51.65 -1.20
CA LYS A 472 22.58 -51.02 0.11
C LYS A 472 22.59 -49.48 0.21
N THR A 473 21.37 -48.95 0.15
CA THR A 473 20.91 -47.61 0.50
C THR A 473 21.10 -47.30 1.99
N LYS A 474 21.92 -46.29 2.30
CA LYS A 474 21.77 -45.45 3.49
C LYS A 474 21.49 -44.03 3.01
N VAL A 475 20.32 -43.51 3.34
CA VAL A 475 19.91 -42.13 3.04
C VAL A 475 20.78 -41.18 3.88
N LYS A 476 21.67 -40.43 3.23
CA LYS A 476 22.37 -39.27 3.82
C LYS A 476 21.52 -38.03 3.59
N HIS A 477 20.88 -37.51 4.64
CA HIS A 477 20.44 -36.12 4.66
C HIS A 477 21.67 -35.22 4.76
N GLY A 478 21.94 -34.46 3.70
CA GLY A 478 23.08 -33.55 3.62
C GLY A 478 23.12 -32.80 2.29
N GLY A 479 22.01 -32.16 1.93
CA GLY A 479 21.99 -31.20 0.82
C GLY A 479 22.80 -29.95 1.20
N MET A 480 23.60 -29.44 0.26
CA MET A 480 24.31 -28.18 0.44
C MET A 480 23.31 -27.02 0.65
N PRO A 481 23.45 -26.22 1.72
CA PRO A 481 22.50 -25.15 2.03
C PRO A 481 22.46 -24.07 0.94
N SER A 482 21.30 -23.42 0.80
CA SER A 482 20.98 -22.46 -0.25
C SER A 482 21.97 -21.28 -0.29
N ARG A 483 22.15 -20.66 -1.47
CA ARG A 483 23.01 -19.47 -1.65
C ARG A 483 22.64 -18.33 -0.68
N ARG A 484 21.37 -18.24 -0.26
CA ARG A 484 20.86 -17.26 0.72
C ARG A 484 21.25 -17.62 2.16
N GLU A 485 21.27 -18.91 2.53
CA GLU A 485 21.79 -19.40 3.82
C GLU A 485 23.31 -19.28 3.91
N ARG A 486 24.03 -19.49 2.79
CA ARG A 486 25.48 -19.28 2.73
C ARG A 486 25.86 -17.80 2.89
N ARG A 487 25.01 -16.87 2.44
CA ARG A 487 25.19 -15.41 2.66
C ARG A 487 24.93 -14.97 4.10
N LYS A 488 24.10 -15.68 4.86
CA LYS A 488 23.92 -15.43 6.32
C LYS A 488 25.13 -15.85 7.16
N ARG A 489 25.99 -16.73 6.66
CA ARG A 489 27.21 -17.15 7.36
C ARG A 489 28.31 -16.14 7.10
N MET A 490 28.39 -15.11 7.95
CA MET A 490 29.49 -14.14 7.93
C MET A 490 30.84 -14.87 8.08
N LYS A 491 31.81 -14.53 7.23
CA LYS A 491 33.17 -15.11 7.28
C LYS A 491 33.90 -14.50 8.48
N LYS A 492 34.39 -15.35 9.38
CA LYS A 492 35.25 -14.90 10.50
C LYS A 492 36.48 -14.17 9.94
N GLY A 493 36.75 -12.97 10.44
CA GLY A 493 37.83 -12.08 10.01
C GLY A 493 37.45 -11.05 8.95
N SER A 494 36.18 -10.93 8.53
CA SER A 494 35.75 -9.87 7.61
C SER A 494 35.70 -8.50 8.30
N ALA A 495 35.81 -7.41 7.51
CA ALA A 495 35.69 -6.05 8.03
C ALA A 495 34.35 -5.80 8.76
N ASP A 496 33.27 -6.41 8.25
CA ASP A 496 31.91 -6.27 8.78
C ASP A 496 31.59 -7.24 9.92
N GLU A 497 32.52 -8.12 10.33
CA GLU A 497 32.25 -9.13 11.36
C GLU A 497 31.87 -8.49 12.70
N GLU A 498 32.51 -7.38 13.07
CA GLU A 498 32.23 -6.70 14.34
C GLU A 498 30.80 -6.16 14.38
N ALA A 499 30.40 -5.40 13.35
CA ALA A 499 29.07 -4.82 13.26
C ALA A 499 27.98 -5.91 13.22
N TYR A 500 28.23 -7.01 12.49
CA TYR A 500 27.34 -8.15 12.45
C TYR A 500 27.17 -8.81 13.83
N VAL A 501 28.26 -9.08 14.54
CA VAL A 501 28.22 -9.69 15.89
C VAL A 501 27.54 -8.75 16.89
N GLU A 502 27.77 -7.44 16.79
CA GLU A 502 27.10 -6.45 17.63
C GLU A 502 25.58 -6.42 17.39
N GLN A 503 25.15 -6.46 16.13
CA GLN A 503 23.73 -6.56 15.79
C GLN A 503 23.10 -7.83 16.38
N GLN A 504 23.77 -8.98 16.26
CA GLN A 504 23.28 -10.24 16.84
C GLN A 504 23.16 -10.19 18.37
N ILE A 505 24.08 -9.51 19.06
CA ILE A 505 24.00 -9.30 20.52
C ILE A 505 22.78 -8.44 20.87
N LYS A 506 22.47 -7.40 20.08
CA LYS A 506 21.29 -6.54 20.28
C LYS A 506 20.00 -7.33 20.08
N GLU A 507 19.91 -8.14 19.03
CA GLU A 507 18.74 -8.97 18.69
C GLU A 507 18.47 -10.09 19.71
N LEU A 508 19.51 -10.63 20.35
CA LEU A 508 19.36 -11.72 21.32
C LEU A 508 18.91 -11.28 22.72
N ARG A 509 18.91 -9.98 23.03
CA ARG A 509 18.53 -9.49 24.37
C ARG A 509 17.05 -9.79 24.68
N PRO A 510 16.71 -10.06 25.94
CA PRO A 510 15.32 -10.07 26.39
C PRO A 510 14.61 -8.78 25.96
N ASN A 511 13.48 -8.91 25.29
CA ASN A 511 12.65 -7.81 24.82
C ASN A 511 11.31 -7.78 25.59
N ALA A 512 10.54 -6.71 25.41
CA ALA A 512 9.28 -6.53 26.13
C ALA A 512 8.24 -7.61 25.78
N ALA A 513 8.21 -8.11 24.54
CA ALA A 513 7.29 -9.15 24.10
C ALA A 513 7.55 -10.47 24.84
N LEU A 514 8.81 -10.91 24.93
CA LEU A 514 9.20 -12.10 25.69
C LEU A 514 8.87 -11.97 27.17
N ALA A 515 9.04 -10.77 27.75
CA ALA A 515 8.67 -10.52 29.14
C ALA A 515 7.14 -10.64 29.37
N GLN A 516 6.32 -10.19 28.42
CA GLN A 516 4.87 -10.35 28.47
C GLN A 516 4.44 -11.81 28.34
N GLU A 517 5.03 -12.55 27.39
CA GLU A 517 4.79 -13.99 27.20
C GLU A 517 5.14 -14.78 28.46
N VAL A 518 6.33 -14.56 29.04
CA VAL A 518 6.75 -15.20 30.28
C VAL A 518 5.85 -14.81 31.45
N GLY A 519 5.45 -13.54 31.56
CA GLY A 519 4.51 -13.09 32.59
C GLY A 519 3.19 -13.86 32.54
N ALA A 520 2.59 -13.97 31.35
CA ALA A 520 1.35 -14.71 31.15
C ALA A 520 1.51 -16.20 31.49
N LEU A 521 2.62 -16.83 31.09
CA LEU A 521 2.91 -18.23 31.45
C LEU A 521 3.08 -18.44 32.96
N LEU A 522 3.77 -17.53 33.65
CA LEU A 522 3.97 -17.62 35.09
C LEU A 522 2.64 -17.58 35.85
N GLU A 523 1.74 -16.68 35.47
CA GLU A 523 0.39 -16.61 36.05
C GLU A 523 -0.37 -17.93 35.89
N MET A 524 -0.32 -18.54 34.70
CA MET A 524 -1.01 -19.80 34.42
C MET A 524 -0.36 -21.00 35.12
N LEU A 525 0.98 -21.07 35.16
CA LEU A 525 1.69 -22.14 35.88
C LEU A 525 1.37 -22.11 37.38
N ILE A 526 1.28 -20.92 37.98
CA ILE A 526 0.84 -20.79 39.38
C ILE A 526 -0.61 -21.23 39.54
N PHE A 527 -1.49 -20.83 38.62
CA PHE A 527 -2.90 -21.19 38.64
C PHE A 527 -3.10 -22.72 38.67
N PHE A 528 -2.35 -23.46 37.85
CA PHE A 528 -2.37 -24.93 37.82
C PHE A 528 -1.55 -25.61 38.93
N GLY A 529 -0.89 -24.85 39.80
CA GLY A 529 -0.10 -25.39 40.91
C GLY A 529 1.33 -25.85 40.53
N HIS A 530 1.78 -25.58 39.31
CA HIS A 530 3.13 -25.89 38.80
C HIS A 530 4.19 -24.88 39.26
N VAL A 531 4.24 -24.64 40.58
CA VAL A 531 5.08 -23.60 41.20
C VAL A 531 6.58 -23.82 40.91
N GLN A 532 7.04 -25.07 40.87
CA GLN A 532 8.45 -25.38 40.60
C GLN A 532 8.88 -24.98 39.18
N GLN A 533 8.02 -25.21 38.19
CA GLN A 533 8.29 -24.81 36.81
C GLN A 533 8.22 -23.29 36.66
N ALA A 534 7.25 -22.64 37.32
CA ALA A 534 7.18 -21.18 37.36
C ALA A 534 8.45 -20.56 37.96
N GLN A 535 8.93 -21.08 39.09
CA GLN A 535 10.21 -20.65 39.69
C GLN A 535 11.40 -20.87 38.75
N LYS A 536 11.45 -22.02 38.06
CA LYS A 536 12.50 -22.32 37.08
C LYS A 536 12.49 -21.32 35.91
N LEU A 537 11.32 -21.04 35.33
CA LEU A 537 11.17 -20.06 34.25
C LEU A 537 11.56 -18.65 34.70
N GLN A 538 11.11 -18.23 35.88
CA GLN A 538 11.43 -16.92 36.44
C GLN A 538 12.93 -16.77 36.73
N THR A 539 13.58 -17.79 37.30
CA THR A 539 15.02 -17.77 37.57
C THR A 539 15.87 -17.78 36.30
N GLN A 540 15.45 -18.50 35.26
CA GLN A 540 16.15 -18.53 33.97
C GLN A 540 16.10 -17.17 33.26
N LEU A 541 14.93 -16.56 33.11
CA LEU A 541 14.83 -15.24 32.48
C LEU A 541 15.58 -14.16 33.30
N ALA A 542 15.46 -14.19 34.64
CA ALA A 542 16.20 -13.28 35.51
C ALA A 542 17.72 -13.49 35.42
N GLY A 543 18.17 -14.75 35.33
CA GLY A 543 19.57 -15.11 35.10
C GLY A 543 20.08 -14.59 33.76
N PHE A 544 19.27 -14.68 32.71
CA PHE A 544 19.63 -14.14 31.40
C PHE A 544 19.71 -12.60 31.40
N GLU A 545 18.75 -11.91 32.04
CA GLU A 545 18.81 -10.45 32.25
C GLU A 545 20.08 -10.04 33.01
N GLN A 546 20.44 -10.75 34.09
CA GLN A 546 21.68 -10.52 34.83
C GLN A 546 22.91 -10.79 33.97
N CYS A 547 22.91 -11.85 33.16
CA CYS A 547 24.02 -12.18 32.25
C CYS A 547 24.24 -11.05 31.24
N VAL A 548 23.17 -10.46 30.70
CA VAL A 548 23.23 -9.29 29.81
C VAL A 548 23.75 -8.06 30.54
N ALA A 549 23.34 -7.84 31.79
CA ALA A 549 23.78 -6.69 32.61
C ALA A 549 25.27 -6.78 33.00
N VAL A 550 25.76 -7.96 33.38
CA VAL A 550 27.17 -8.19 33.74
C VAL A 550 28.08 -8.18 32.52
N LYS A 551 27.56 -8.60 31.36
CA LYS A 551 28.27 -8.65 30.08
C LYS A 551 27.61 -7.67 29.09
N PRO A 552 27.69 -6.35 29.34
CA PRO A 552 27.20 -5.38 28.38
C PRO A 552 28.00 -5.50 27.09
N ALA A 553 27.40 -5.10 25.96
CA ALA A 553 28.18 -4.94 24.74
C ALA A 553 29.35 -3.99 25.07
N PRO A 554 30.62 -4.37 24.79
CA PRO A 554 31.75 -3.52 25.15
C PRO A 554 31.58 -2.12 24.50
N ALA A 555 32.29 -1.09 24.97
CA ALA A 555 32.26 0.20 24.28
C ALA A 555 32.94 0.08 22.89
N PRO A 556 32.48 0.82 21.86
CA PRO A 556 33.23 0.94 20.62
C PRO A 556 34.60 1.57 20.93
N SER A 557 35.66 1.10 20.27
CA SER A 557 36.99 1.68 20.45
C SER A 557 37.01 3.08 19.82
N SER A 558 36.70 4.13 20.59
CA SER A 558 36.96 5.50 20.18
C SER A 558 38.47 5.76 20.11
N PRO A 559 38.93 6.65 19.21
CA PRO A 559 40.33 7.08 19.21
C PRO A 559 40.60 7.92 20.46
N LEU A 560 41.61 7.52 21.23
CA LEU A 560 42.19 8.33 22.30
C LEU A 560 43.03 9.44 21.65
N GLU A 561 42.51 10.67 21.66
CA GLU A 561 43.35 11.86 21.50
C GLU A 561 44.08 12.17 22.83
N ASN A 562 45.38 12.39 22.73
CA ASN A 562 46.26 12.69 23.87
C ASN A 562 46.04 14.13 24.38
N GLY A 563 45.58 14.25 25.63
CA GLY A 563 46.07 15.14 26.69
C GLY A 563 46.00 16.68 26.53
N ILE A 564 45.30 17.35 27.46
CA ILE A 564 45.89 18.22 28.52
C ILE A 564 44.81 18.78 29.47
N SER A 565 45.18 18.79 30.76
CA SER A 565 44.69 19.56 31.91
C SER A 565 43.45 19.10 32.68
N ALA A 566 43.70 18.94 33.98
CA ALA A 566 42.74 18.70 35.03
C ALA A 566 41.94 19.96 35.37
N THR A 567 40.65 19.82 35.64
CA THR A 567 39.96 20.46 36.77
C THR A 567 38.62 19.78 37.01
N SER A 568 38.34 19.54 38.29
CA SER A 568 37.09 19.12 38.91
C SER A 568 35.81 19.71 38.27
N VAL A 569 34.75 18.92 38.18
CA VAL A 569 33.42 19.21 38.78
C VAL A 569 32.55 17.95 38.70
N THR A 570 32.06 17.55 39.86
CA THR A 570 30.95 16.62 40.12
C THR A 570 29.67 17.03 39.38
N GLY A 571 28.98 16.13 38.70
CA GLY A 571 27.63 16.42 38.21
C GLY A 571 27.08 15.45 37.16
N ALA A 572 26.27 14.51 37.63
CA ALA A 572 25.10 13.92 36.99
C ALA A 572 25.02 13.91 35.44
N LYS A 573 25.04 12.71 34.86
CA LYS A 573 24.22 12.29 33.71
C LYS A 573 24.35 10.78 33.49
N GLU A 574 23.88 9.99 34.46
CA GLU A 574 23.34 8.66 34.19
C GLU A 574 21.85 8.86 33.88
N GLY A 575 21.44 8.56 32.65
CA GLY A 575 20.04 8.71 32.28
C GLY A 575 19.83 8.78 30.78
N GLN A 576 19.95 7.63 30.11
CA GLN A 576 19.13 7.24 28.96
C GLN A 576 19.46 5.78 28.60
N ASP A 577 18.42 5.00 28.32
CA ASP A 577 18.37 3.57 27.94
C ASP A 577 18.15 2.51 29.04
N SER A 578 17.37 2.84 30.08
CA SER A 578 16.64 1.84 30.86
C SER A 578 15.14 2.09 30.71
N ALA A 579 14.56 1.66 29.59
CA ALA A 579 13.11 1.49 29.53
C ALA A 579 12.77 0.34 30.48
N ALA A 580 12.18 0.68 31.64
CA ALA A 580 11.77 -0.31 32.63
C ALA A 580 10.80 -1.31 31.97
N TYR A 581 11.24 -2.56 31.84
CA TYR A 581 10.39 -3.66 31.39
C TYR A 581 9.15 -3.76 32.29
N PRO A 582 7.98 -4.17 31.77
CA PRO A 582 6.82 -4.47 32.62
C PRO A 582 7.24 -5.45 33.73
N ARG A 583 6.68 -5.29 34.94
CA ARG A 583 6.94 -6.19 36.06
C ARG A 583 6.37 -7.58 35.76
N TRP A 584 7.10 -8.38 35.00
CA TRP A 584 6.76 -9.77 34.66
C TRP A 584 7.05 -10.73 35.83
N ARG A 585 7.83 -10.29 36.83
CA ARG A 585 8.18 -11.09 38.00
C ARG A 585 7.03 -11.14 39.00
N ILE A 586 6.72 -12.33 39.46
CA ILE A 586 5.76 -12.53 40.54
C ILE A 586 6.53 -12.53 41.87
N GLU A 587 6.32 -11.50 42.68
CA GLU A 587 7.03 -11.28 43.96
C GLU A 587 6.85 -12.47 44.92
N ALA A 588 5.69 -13.14 44.89
CA ALA A 588 5.39 -14.32 45.70
C ALA A 588 6.24 -15.57 45.38
N LEU A 589 6.93 -15.59 44.23
CA LEU A 589 7.84 -16.67 43.84
C LEU A 589 9.30 -16.42 44.25
N GLN A 590 9.60 -15.33 44.96
CA GLN A 590 10.94 -15.06 45.49
C GLN A 590 11.13 -15.83 46.80
N GLY A 591 11.96 -16.87 46.76
CA GLY A 591 12.46 -17.59 47.94
C GLY A 591 13.79 -17.05 48.42
#